data_AF-A0A7R9W3B9-F1
#
_entry.id   AF-A0A7R9W3B9-F1
#
_cell.length_a   1.000
_cell.length_b   1.000
_cell.length_c   1.000
_cell.angle_alpha   90.00
_cell.angle_beta   90.00
_cell.angle_gamma   90.00
#
_symmetry.space_group_name_H-M   'P 1'
#
loop_
_entity.id
_entity.type
_entity.pdbx_description
1 polymer ?
#
loop_
_entity_poly.entity_id
_entity_poly.type
_entity_poly.pdbx_seq_one_letter_code
_entity_poly.pdbx_strand_id
1 'polypeptide(L)'
;GVVLASVNELDFAWSALISACIANMFAAVRGNENKKLMETEGLRDRLGSVGNQFCITSILGFLLSLPFLIAKEGKKWPEFVELFKNEPVLKKNLIASALWFYGYNELSTMTLKKTAAVTQSVANTAKRVIVIVGVALVLGESLDTMKLVGCAIGIGGVFLYSIIDQLVAAKTE
;
A
#
# COMPACT_ATOMS: atom_id res chain seq x y z
N GLY A 1 13.74 -13.20 4.57
CA GLY A 1 12.26 -13.16 4.63
C GLY A 1 11.67 -13.15 3.23
N VAL A 2 11.57 -11.97 2.60
CA VAL A 2 10.91 -11.79 1.28
C VAL A 2 11.54 -12.66 0.19
N VAL A 3 12.87 -12.72 0.09
CA VAL A 3 13.57 -13.57 -0.89
C VAL A 3 13.23 -15.07 -0.70
N LEU A 4 13.18 -15.55 0.55
CA LEU A 4 12.84 -16.95 0.86
C LEU A 4 11.37 -17.29 0.54
N ALA A 5 10.46 -16.33 0.71
CA ALA A 5 9.05 -16.50 0.37
C ALA A 5 8.80 -16.48 -1.15
N SER A 6 9.62 -15.74 -1.90
CA SER A 6 9.52 -15.58 -3.35
C SER A 6 10.11 -16.75 -4.15
N VAL A 7 11.11 -17.46 -3.61
CA VAL A 7 11.81 -18.55 -4.33
C VAL A 7 10.96 -19.81 -4.51
N ASN A 8 9.89 -20.00 -3.71
CA ASN A 8 9.03 -21.19 -3.76
C ASN A 8 7.65 -20.96 -4.41
N GLU A 9 7.37 -19.79 -4.97
CA GLU A 9 6.15 -19.64 -5.78
C GLU A 9 6.34 -20.38 -7.11
N LEU A 10 5.50 -21.41 -7.33
CA LEU A 10 5.49 -22.29 -8.50
C LEU A 10 5.34 -21.57 -9.85
N ASP A 11 5.00 -20.27 -9.83
CA ASP A 11 4.83 -19.42 -11.00
C ASP A 11 5.57 -18.09 -10.79
N PHE A 12 6.89 -18.15 -10.62
CA PHE A 12 7.72 -16.96 -10.40
C PHE A 12 7.76 -16.07 -11.64
N ALA A 13 6.77 -15.19 -11.77
CA ALA A 13 6.71 -14.18 -12.81
C ALA A 13 7.71 -13.06 -12.49
N TRP A 14 8.88 -13.09 -13.12
CA TRP A 14 9.88 -12.01 -13.04
C TRP A 14 9.29 -10.63 -13.35
N SER A 15 8.29 -10.57 -14.23
CA SER A 15 7.53 -9.36 -14.53
C SER A 15 6.76 -8.81 -13.31
N ALA A 16 6.13 -9.69 -12.53
CA ALA A 16 5.43 -9.33 -11.30
C ALA A 16 6.41 -8.85 -10.22
N LEU A 17 7.57 -9.50 -10.09
CA LEU A 17 8.63 -9.08 -9.16
C LEU A 17 9.14 -7.68 -9.51
N ILE A 18 9.52 -7.45 -10.77
CA ILE A 18 10.04 -6.17 -11.23
C ILE A 18 8.99 -5.07 -11.06
N SER A 19 7.73 -5.35 -11.43
CA SER A 19 6.61 -4.42 -11.23
C SER A 19 6.41 -4.07 -9.75
N ALA A 20 6.48 -5.07 -8.86
CA ALA A 20 6.36 -4.85 -7.41
C ALA A 20 7.52 -4.01 -6.85
N CYS A 21 8.76 -4.23 -7.32
CA CYS A 21 9.92 -3.42 -6.95
C CYS A 21 9.77 -1.96 -7.40
N ILE A 22 9.34 -1.74 -8.64
CA ILE A 22 9.06 -0.42 -9.19
C ILE A 22 7.95 0.27 -8.38
N ALA A 23 6.86 -0.44 -8.07
CA ALA A 23 5.77 0.10 -7.26
C ALA A 23 6.23 0.52 -5.85
N ASN A 24 7.11 -0.27 -5.21
CA ASN A 24 7.69 0.08 -3.91
C ASN A 24 8.56 1.33 -3.99
N MET A 25 9.34 1.50 -5.07
CA MET A 25 10.15 2.69 -5.30
C MET A 25 9.28 3.94 -5.46
N PHE A 26 8.25 3.88 -6.32
CA PHE A 26 7.32 5.00 -6.50
C PHE A 26 6.54 5.33 -5.22
N ALA A 27 6.17 4.32 -4.42
CA ALA A 27 5.53 4.54 -3.13
C ALA A 27 6.45 5.29 -2.15
N ALA A 28 7.75 4.95 -2.11
CA ALA A 28 8.73 5.64 -1.28
C ALA A 28 8.95 7.10 -1.75
N VAL A 29 9.10 7.32 -3.07
CA VAL A 29 9.22 8.65 -3.66
C VAL A 29 7.99 9.50 -3.35
N ARG A 30 6.78 8.95 -3.56
CA ARG A 30 5.51 9.61 -3.24
C ARG A 30 5.45 10.02 -1.76
N GLY A 31 5.88 9.14 -0.85
CA GLY A 31 5.92 9.44 0.58
C GLY A 31 6.83 10.62 0.91
N ASN A 32 8.03 10.64 0.32
CA ASN A 32 9.01 11.71 0.57
C ASN A 32 8.58 13.05 -0.05
N GLU A 33 8.07 13.04 -1.29
CA GLU A 33 7.55 14.24 -1.95
C GLU A 33 6.30 14.78 -1.24
N ASN A 34 5.41 13.90 -0.76
CA ASN A 34 4.25 14.34 0.02
C ASN A 34 4.64 15.04 1.33
N LYS A 35 5.75 14.63 1.95
CA LYS A 35 6.31 15.30 3.13
C LYS A 35 6.90 16.66 2.75
N LYS A 36 7.73 16.69 1.70
CA LYS A 36 8.36 17.92 1.18
C LYS A 36 7.35 19.00 0.77
N LEU A 37 6.27 18.62 0.09
CA LEU A 37 5.18 19.53 -0.32
C LEU A 37 4.50 20.23 0.87
N MET A 38 4.61 19.66 2.08
CA MET A 38 3.95 20.18 3.29
C MET A 38 4.90 20.97 4.18
N GLU A 39 6.19 20.83 3.95
CA GLU A 39 7.25 21.62 4.56
C GLU A 39 7.56 22.87 3.73
N THR A 40 7.12 22.92 2.47
CA THR A 40 7.32 24.07 1.57
C THR A 40 6.40 25.23 1.96
N GLU A 41 7.01 26.39 2.24
CA GLU A 41 6.34 27.63 2.63
C GLU A 41 5.34 28.08 1.55
N GLY A 42 4.14 28.52 1.95
CA GLY A 42 3.05 28.94 1.06
C GLY A 42 2.29 27.81 0.35
N LEU A 43 2.90 26.64 0.10
CA LEU A 43 2.18 25.49 -0.45
C LEU A 43 1.30 24.81 0.59
N ARG A 44 1.78 24.73 1.84
CA ARG A 44 1.02 24.18 2.96
C ARG A 44 -0.30 24.92 3.19
N ASP A 45 -0.26 26.25 3.14
CA ASP A 45 -1.43 27.10 3.39
C ASP A 45 -2.43 27.05 2.22
N ARG A 46 -1.96 26.84 0.98
CA ARG A 46 -2.82 26.64 -0.19
C ARG A 46 -3.49 25.27 -0.24
N LEU A 47 -2.82 24.23 0.25
CA LEU A 47 -3.36 22.87 0.33
C LEU A 47 -4.30 22.70 1.54
N GLY A 48 -4.07 23.48 2.61
CA GLY A 48 -4.93 23.59 3.78
C GLY A 48 -4.85 22.40 4.74
N SER A 49 -4.99 21.17 4.24
CA SER A 49 -4.96 19.95 5.04
C SER A 49 -4.26 18.77 4.36
N VAL A 50 -3.87 17.78 5.15
CA VAL A 50 -3.28 16.53 4.67
C VAL A 50 -4.27 15.72 3.84
N GLY A 51 -5.55 15.73 4.23
CA GLY A 51 -6.63 15.09 3.48
C GLY A 51 -6.81 15.74 2.10
N ASN A 52 -6.76 17.07 2.03
CA ASN A 52 -6.84 17.80 0.76
C ASN A 52 -5.66 17.48 -0.16
N GLN A 53 -4.45 17.38 0.37
CA GLN A 53 -3.29 16.96 -0.42
C GLN A 53 -3.48 15.54 -0.97
N PHE A 54 -3.94 14.60 -0.14
CA PHE A 54 -4.21 13.24 -0.58
C PHE A 54 -5.32 13.19 -1.64
N CYS A 55 -6.38 13.98 -1.47
CA CYS A 55 -7.47 14.12 -2.43
C CYS A 55 -6.97 14.66 -3.77
N ILE A 56 -6.25 15.78 -3.78
CA ILE A 56 -5.72 16.40 -5.00
C ILE A 56 -4.75 15.46 -5.71
N THR A 57 -3.83 14.83 -4.98
CA THR A 57 -2.89 13.86 -5.59
C THR A 57 -3.61 12.62 -6.13
N SER A 58 -4.70 12.17 -5.51
CA SER A 58 -5.51 11.06 -6.00
C SER A 58 -6.33 11.43 -7.24
N ILE A 59 -6.88 12.65 -7.31
CA ILE A 59 -7.56 13.17 -8.50
C ILE A 59 -6.58 13.27 -9.67
N LEU A 60 -5.39 13.84 -9.45
CA LEU A 60 -4.36 13.93 -10.48
C LEU A 60 -3.89 12.54 -10.94
N GLY A 61 -3.70 11.60 -10.00
CA GLY A 61 -3.38 10.22 -10.33
C GLY A 61 -4.46 9.54 -11.17
N PHE A 62 -5.74 9.78 -10.84
CA PHE A 62 -6.87 9.29 -11.64
C PHE A 62 -6.83 9.87 -13.06
N LEU A 63 -6.69 11.19 -13.21
CA LEU A 63 -6.64 11.83 -14.52
C LEU A 63 -5.46 11.35 -15.38
N LEU A 64 -4.29 11.14 -14.77
CA LEU A 64 -3.12 10.59 -15.47
C LEU A 64 -3.30 9.11 -15.84
N SER A 65 -4.10 8.36 -15.10
CA SER A 65 -4.40 6.95 -15.38
C SER A 65 -5.44 6.75 -16.49
N LEU A 66 -6.34 7.72 -16.71
CA LEU A 66 -7.38 7.65 -17.75
C LEU A 66 -6.86 7.36 -19.18
N PRO A 67 -5.82 8.06 -19.70
CA PRO A 67 -5.32 7.76 -21.04
C PRO A 67 -4.76 6.34 -21.16
N PHE A 68 -4.13 5.82 -20.10
CA PHE A 68 -3.63 4.44 -20.06
C PHE A 68 -4.77 3.42 -20.05
N LEU A 69 -5.82 3.68 -19.27
CA LEU A 69 -7.02 2.85 -19.22
C LEU A 69 -7.68 2.76 -20.60
N ILE A 70 -7.89 3.89 -21.27
CA ILE A 70 -8.48 3.93 -22.61
C ILE A 70 -7.60 3.18 -23.62
N ALA A 71 -6.29 3.39 -23.58
CA ALA A 71 -5.35 2.78 -24.52
C ALA A 71 -5.26 1.24 -24.39
N LYS A 72 -5.35 0.70 -23.17
CA LYS A 72 -5.20 -0.74 -22.92
C LYS A 72 -6.52 -1.50 -22.86
N GLU A 73 -7.52 -0.93 -22.19
CA GLU A 73 -8.76 -1.62 -21.83
C GLU A 73 -10.01 -0.99 -22.42
N GLY A 74 -9.90 0.11 -23.17
CA GLY A 74 -11.06 0.82 -23.73
C GLY A 74 -11.98 -0.05 -24.58
N LYS A 75 -11.48 -1.12 -25.21
CA LYS A 75 -12.30 -2.09 -25.98
C LYS A 75 -13.24 -2.93 -25.10
N LYS A 76 -12.90 -3.15 -23.83
CA LYS A 76 -13.69 -3.93 -22.87
C LYS A 76 -14.67 -3.07 -22.06
N TRP A 77 -14.70 -1.77 -22.31
CA TRP A 77 -15.59 -0.84 -21.61
C TRP A 77 -17.09 -1.19 -21.73
N PRO A 78 -17.62 -1.58 -22.92
CA PRO A 78 -19.02 -1.97 -23.03
C PRO A 78 -19.39 -3.19 -22.17
N GLU A 79 -18.52 -4.20 -22.15
CA GLU A 79 -18.65 -5.42 -21.35
C GLU A 79 -18.65 -5.08 -19.84
N PHE A 80 -17.77 -4.19 -19.41
CA PHE A 80 -17.75 -3.70 -18.03
C PHE A 80 -19.06 -3.00 -17.65
N VAL A 81 -19.60 -2.14 -18.52
CA VAL A 81 -20.86 -1.42 -18.26
C VAL A 81 -22.03 -2.39 -18.13
N GLU A 82 -22.05 -3.45 -18.93
CA GLU A 82 -23.07 -4.49 -18.86
C GLU A 82 -22.98 -5.28 -17.55
N LEU A 83 -21.78 -5.74 -17.19
CA LEU A 83 -21.52 -6.42 -15.92
C LEU A 83 -21.87 -5.55 -14.71
N PHE A 84 -21.54 -4.26 -14.74
CA PHE A 84 -21.83 -3.34 -13.64
C PHE A 84 -23.32 -3.11 -13.40
N LYS A 85 -24.14 -3.20 -14.46
CA LYS A 85 -25.60 -3.05 -14.37
C LYS A 85 -26.28 -4.34 -13.90
N ASN A 86 -25.81 -5.48 -14.42
CA ASN A 86 -26.50 -6.76 -14.25
C ASN A 86 -26.06 -7.50 -12.98
N GLU A 87 -24.85 -7.26 -12.47
CA GLU A 87 -24.31 -7.95 -11.29
C GLU A 87 -24.27 -7.06 -10.03
N PRO A 88 -25.26 -7.15 -9.13
CA PRO A 88 -25.30 -6.34 -7.92
C PRO A 88 -24.18 -6.68 -6.94
N VAL A 89 -23.65 -7.91 -6.97
CA VAL A 89 -22.51 -8.34 -6.14
C VAL A 89 -21.24 -7.63 -6.60
N LEU A 90 -20.99 -7.61 -7.92
CA LEU A 90 -19.85 -6.90 -8.50
C LEU A 90 -19.89 -5.41 -8.13
N LYS A 91 -21.05 -4.78 -8.29
CA LYS A 91 -21.24 -3.36 -7.97
C LYS A 91 -20.95 -3.05 -6.50
N LYS A 92 -21.51 -3.85 -5.57
CA LYS A 92 -21.29 -3.66 -4.12
C LYS A 92 -19.83 -3.87 -3.76
N ASN A 93 -19.19 -4.92 -4.27
CA ASN A 93 -17.78 -5.21 -4.00
C ASN A 93 -16.85 -4.14 -4.58
N LEU A 94 -17.15 -3.63 -5.78
CA LEU A 94 -16.37 -2.56 -6.41
C LEU A 94 -16.43 -1.27 -5.59
N ILE A 95 -17.64 -0.85 -5.19
CA ILE A 95 -17.84 0.36 -4.38
C ILE A 95 -17.19 0.19 -3.00
N ALA A 96 -17.41 -0.95 -2.34
CA ALA A 96 -16.81 -1.23 -1.04
C ALA A 96 -15.27 -1.23 -1.10
N SER A 97 -14.70 -1.89 -2.11
CA SER A 97 -13.24 -1.93 -2.31
C SER A 97 -12.67 -0.54 -2.60
N ALA A 98 -13.36 0.28 -3.41
CA ALA A 98 -12.95 1.65 -3.70
C ALA A 98 -12.96 2.54 -2.45
N LEU A 99 -14.02 2.43 -1.62
CA LEU A 99 -14.11 3.17 -0.37
C LEU A 99 -13.02 2.74 0.62
N TRP A 100 -12.80 1.44 0.79
CA TRP A 100 -11.76 0.92 1.67
C TRP A 100 -10.36 1.31 1.19
N PHE A 101 -10.14 1.28 -0.13
CA PHE A 101 -8.89 1.71 -0.73
C PHE A 101 -8.62 3.20 -0.47
N TYR A 102 -9.61 4.07 -0.74
CA TYR A 102 -9.44 5.50 -0.51
C TYR A 102 -9.22 5.81 0.97
N GLY A 103 -10.08 5.29 1.86
CA GLY A 103 -9.98 5.52 3.30
C GLY A 103 -8.67 5.01 3.89
N TYR A 104 -8.22 3.82 3.50
CA TYR A 104 -6.91 3.31 3.91
C TYR A 104 -5.76 4.23 3.48
N ASN A 105 -5.74 4.66 2.21
CA ASN A 105 -4.64 5.47 1.70
C ASN A 105 -4.65 6.89 2.27
N GLU A 106 -5.82 7.46 2.54
CA GLU A 106 -5.96 8.75 3.20
C GLU A 106 -5.41 8.69 4.63
N LEU A 107 -5.87 7.72 5.44
CA LEU A 107 -5.38 7.50 6.80
C LEU A 107 -3.88 7.22 6.82
N SER A 108 -3.40 6.36 5.91
CA SER A 108 -1.97 6.07 5.75
C SER A 108 -1.19 7.36 5.51
N THR A 109 -1.66 8.23 4.62
CA THR A 109 -1.00 9.52 4.31
C THR A 109 -0.99 10.47 5.51
N MET A 110 -2.03 10.45 6.36
CA MET A 110 -2.02 11.21 7.61
C MET A 110 -0.98 10.67 8.61
N THR A 111 -0.84 9.35 8.71
CA THR A 111 0.19 8.72 9.55
C THR A 111 1.59 8.98 9.02
N LEU A 112 1.78 9.06 7.69
CA LEU A 112 3.08 9.33 7.06
C LEU A 112 3.72 10.66 7.50
N LYS A 113 2.93 11.62 8.01
CA LYS A 113 3.48 12.90 8.49
C LYS A 113 3.86 12.90 9.97
N LYS A 114 3.25 12.01 10.74
CA LYS A 114 3.46 11.92 12.20
C LYS A 114 4.60 10.98 12.58
N THR A 115 5.14 10.23 11.63
CA THR A 115 6.11 9.16 11.86
C THR A 115 7.38 9.36 11.03
N ALA A 116 8.52 8.89 11.56
CA ALA A 116 9.78 8.89 10.82
C ALA A 116 9.75 7.90 9.64
N ALA A 117 10.56 8.14 8.61
CA ALA A 117 10.63 7.28 7.42
C ALA A 117 11.00 5.82 7.76
N VAL A 118 11.82 5.61 8.79
CA VAL A 118 12.23 4.27 9.23
C VAL A 118 11.06 3.54 9.90
N THR A 119 10.33 4.20 10.80
CA THR A 119 9.11 3.66 11.44
C THR A 119 8.06 3.28 10.40
N GLN A 120 7.92 4.05 9.31
CA GLN A 120 6.99 3.74 8.21
C GLN A 120 7.39 2.50 7.43
N SER A 121 8.68 2.32 7.17
CA SER A 121 9.19 1.13 6.50
C SER A 121 8.90 -0.14 7.31
N VAL A 122 9.08 -0.04 8.63
CA VAL A 122 8.76 -1.11 9.59
C VAL A 122 7.25 -1.37 9.65
N ALA A 123 6.43 -0.32 9.75
CA ALA A 123 4.97 -0.43 9.73
C ALA A 123 4.44 -1.06 8.42
N ASN A 124 5.04 -0.72 7.27
CA ASN A 124 4.70 -1.33 5.99
C ASN A 124 5.04 -2.84 5.95
N THR A 125 6.15 -3.24 6.58
CA THR A 125 6.51 -4.65 6.71
C THR A 125 5.53 -5.39 7.60
N ALA A 126 5.17 -4.83 8.76
CA ALA A 126 4.16 -5.39 9.66
C ALA A 126 2.79 -5.54 8.97
N LYS A 127 2.34 -4.49 8.27
CA LYS A 127 1.09 -4.50 7.51
C LYS A 127 1.04 -5.66 6.52
N ARG A 128 2.13 -5.91 5.78
CA ARG A 128 2.19 -7.01 4.81
C ARG A 128 2.02 -8.36 5.47
N VAL A 129 2.68 -8.60 6.61
CA VAL A 129 2.53 -9.86 7.34
C VAL A 129 1.11 -10.04 7.86
N ILE A 130 0.51 -8.99 8.43
CA ILE A 130 -0.89 -9.03 8.91
C ILE A 130 -1.85 -9.36 7.76
N VAL A 131 -1.65 -8.78 6.58
CA VAL A 131 -2.49 -9.06 5.41
C VAL A 131 -2.33 -10.52 4.95
N ILE A 132 -1.09 -11.05 4.89
CA ILE A 132 -0.85 -12.45 4.48
C ILE A 132 -1.54 -13.42 5.44
N VAL A 133 -1.36 -13.23 6.75
CA VAL A 133 -1.97 -14.09 7.77
C VAL A 133 -3.49 -13.93 7.78
N GLY A 134 -3.99 -12.70 7.68
CA GLY A 134 -5.43 -12.43 7.66
C GLY A 134 -6.14 -13.04 6.46
N VAL A 135 -5.55 -12.94 5.26
CA VAL A 135 -6.08 -13.55 4.04
C VAL A 135 -6.08 -15.08 4.16
N ALA A 136 -5.02 -15.68 4.69
CA ALA A 136 -4.97 -17.13 4.91
C ALA A 136 -6.06 -17.62 5.87
N LEU A 137 -6.30 -16.89 6.96
CA LEU A 137 -7.37 -17.21 7.91
C LEU A 137 -8.77 -17.08 7.31
N VAL A 138 -9.00 -16.02 6.52
CA VAL A 138 -10.31 -15.77 5.90
C VAL A 138 -10.60 -16.73 4.74
N LEU A 139 -9.59 -17.05 3.93
CA LEU A 139 -9.73 -17.99 2.81
C LEU A 139 -9.62 -19.46 3.25
N GLY A 140 -9.19 -19.73 4.48
CA GLY A 140 -8.96 -21.08 4.97
C GLY A 140 -7.82 -21.80 4.24
N GLU A 141 -6.91 -21.05 3.61
CA GLU A 141 -5.78 -21.59 2.86
C GLU A 141 -4.61 -21.90 3.80
N SER A 142 -4.03 -23.10 3.65
CA SER A 142 -2.81 -23.48 4.35
C SER A 142 -1.64 -22.64 3.83
N LEU A 143 -1.05 -21.82 4.69
CA LEU A 143 0.18 -21.12 4.35
C LEU A 143 1.32 -22.13 4.26
N ASP A 144 2.03 -22.10 3.13
CA ASP A 144 3.25 -22.86 2.97
C ASP A 144 4.27 -22.53 4.08
N THR A 145 5.03 -23.54 4.50
CA THR A 145 5.96 -23.44 5.64
C THR A 145 6.97 -22.31 5.43
N MET A 146 7.37 -22.05 4.18
CA MET A 146 8.31 -20.97 3.86
C MET A 146 7.67 -19.59 3.97
N LYS A 147 6.37 -19.45 3.66
CA LYS A 147 5.60 -18.21 3.88
C LYS A 147 5.48 -17.91 5.38
N LEU A 148 5.26 -18.94 6.20
CA LEU A 148 5.22 -18.82 7.67
C LEU A 148 6.56 -18.39 8.25
N VAL A 149 7.67 -19.03 7.84
CA VAL A 149 9.03 -18.63 8.27
C VAL A 149 9.35 -17.20 7.82
N GLY A 150 8.96 -16.83 6.59
CA GLY A 150 9.10 -15.48 6.08
C GLY A 150 8.36 -14.44 6.92
N CYS A 151 7.12 -14.75 7.32
CA CYS A 151 6.31 -13.93 8.22
C CYS A 151 6.90 -13.82 9.63
N ALA A 152 7.39 -14.94 10.19
CA ALA A 152 8.02 -14.97 11.51
C ALA A 152 9.28 -14.09 11.57
N ILE A 153 10.15 -14.18 10.56
CA ILE A 153 11.33 -13.31 10.46
C ILE A 153 10.91 -11.83 10.31
N GLY A 154 9.88 -11.54 9.51
CA GLY A 154 9.36 -10.19 9.33
C GLY A 154 8.83 -9.58 10.62
N ILE A 155 8.04 -10.34 11.38
CA ILE A 155 7.52 -9.95 12.70
C ILE A 155 8.68 -9.76 13.69
N GLY A 156 9.62 -10.70 13.74
CA GLY A 156 10.80 -10.61 14.59
C GLY A 156 11.62 -9.34 14.33
N GLY A 157 11.80 -8.98 13.06
CA GLY A 157 12.47 -7.73 12.68
C GLY A 157 11.72 -6.47 13.12
N VAL A 158 10.38 -6.48 13.01
CA VAL A 158 9.53 -5.37 13.49
C VAL A 158 9.62 -5.22 15.01
N PHE A 159 9.50 -6.32 15.75
CA PHE A 159 9.64 -6.31 17.22
C PHE A 159 11.01 -5.83 17.67
N LEU A 160 12.07 -6.31 17.02
CA LEU A 160 13.44 -5.92 17.35
C LEU A 160 13.67 -4.43 17.10
N TYR A 161 13.16 -3.88 15.99
CA TYR A 161 13.16 -2.44 15.76
C TYR A 161 12.40 -1.68 16.85
N SER A 162 11.18 -2.11 17.20
CA SER A 162 10.38 -1.45 18.24
C SER A 162 11.07 -1.43 19.61
N ILE A 163 11.77 -2.51 19.98
CA ILE A 163 12.53 -2.58 21.24
C ILE A 163 13.74 -1.65 21.20
N ILE A 164 14.49 -1.63 20.08
CA ILE A 164 15.65 -0.73 19.93
C ILE A 164 15.20 0.73 19.96
N ASP A 165 14.11 1.07 19.28
CA ASP A 165 13.57 2.44 19.23
C ASP A 165 13.19 2.91 20.64
N GLN A 166 12.55 2.05 21.44
CA GLN A 166 12.23 2.33 22.84
C GLN A 166 13.49 2.48 23.72
N LEU A 167 14.49 1.62 23.55
CA LEU A 167 15.75 1.67 24.30
C LEU A 167 16.58 2.92 23.97
N VAL A 168 16.59 3.35 22.71
CA VAL A 168 17.29 4.56 22.27
C VAL A 168 16.57 5.81 22.76
N ALA A 169 15.23 5.83 22.69
CA ALA A 169 14.42 6.92 23.23
C ALA A 169 14.64 7.07 24.76
N ALA A 170 14.60 5.97 25.52
CA ALA A 170 14.80 5.96 26.96
C ALA A 170 16.23 6.36 27.41
N LYS A 171 17.20 6.37 26.50
CA LYS A 171 18.58 6.79 26.77
C LYS A 171 18.85 8.27 26.46
N THR A 172 17.88 8.94 25.83
CA THR A 172 17.94 10.36 25.45
C THR A 172 17.22 11.26 26.47
N GLU A 173 16.42 10.67 27.36
CA GLU A 173 15.92 11.31 28.60
C GLU A 173 16.94 11.18 29.75
#